data_AF-A0A4P8S742-F1
#
_entry.id   AF-A0A4P8S742-F1
#
_cell.length_a   1.000
_cell.length_b   1.000
_cell.length_c   1.000
_cell.angle_alpha   90.00
_cell.angle_beta   90.00
_cell.angle_gamma   90.00
#
_symmetry.space_group_name_H-M   'P 1'
#
loop_
_entity.id
_entity.type
_entity.pdbx_description
1 polymer ?
#
loop_
_entity_poly.entity_id
_entity_poly.type
_entity_poly.pdbx_seq_one_letter_code
_entity_poly.pdbx_strand_id
1 'polypeptide(L)'
;MANTLRIVSSILTLLIACSFTFQKVDSKSVIVEDKIGQINNIFSSMHIDDIGVRMGVIKGYGQALAQEFFDEKNDIKVNFEMLMIDDKETKLLLTYQSNKTSLENYYIDLFEGQSSINLIVQGKHKKLKSVGWGSRYYNSKENKVFEALSFESIKEFAGKSVQLEIEDLTIYKERKTEYKEALWGLDFYIDQSAILGRESVNINKEFEFKGQTYKIIRMEFSPLETRLILTGSDILNIQDEIKNQYHVMSQLEYQFLTARKRVNGYGYTFDNSKSGVLLIANGERIVPIFSKGEVPSELGEQVLVFGPVYEQAGLTLQVGDSIKIPL
;
A
#
# COMPACT_ATOMS: atom_id res chain seq x y z
N MET A 1 41.28 -67.27 49.90
CA MET A 1 40.30 -67.52 50.98
C MET A 1 39.49 -66.25 51.19
N ALA A 2 38.16 -66.38 51.14
CA ALA A 2 37.12 -65.55 51.76
C ALA A 2 37.18 -63.99 51.65
N ASN A 3 36.32 -63.47 50.78
CA ASN A 3 35.18 -62.57 51.04
C ASN A 3 35.22 -61.47 52.14
N THR A 4 34.89 -60.26 51.66
CA THR A 4 33.99 -59.20 52.22
C THR A 4 34.40 -58.43 53.48
N LEU A 5 34.51 -57.10 53.38
CA LEU A 5 33.43 -56.16 53.74
C LEU A 5 33.72 -54.71 53.29
N ARG A 6 32.64 -53.99 53.00
CA ARG A 6 32.48 -52.59 52.53
C ARG A 6 33.13 -51.54 53.43
N ILE A 7 33.48 -50.38 52.86
CA ILE A 7 33.00 -49.04 53.27
C ILE A 7 33.00 -48.10 52.05
N VAL A 8 31.95 -47.29 52.01
CA VAL A 8 31.47 -46.38 50.96
C VAL A 8 32.02 -44.97 51.21
N SER A 9 31.97 -44.14 50.15
CA SER A 9 32.08 -42.66 50.15
C SER A 9 33.54 -42.15 50.13
N SER A 10 34.00 -41.37 49.15
CA SER A 10 33.36 -40.21 48.55
C SER A 10 34.14 -39.83 47.29
N ILE A 11 33.53 -39.77 46.10
CA ILE A 11 34.01 -38.91 45.01
C ILE A 11 32.79 -38.28 44.35
N LEU A 12 32.73 -36.97 44.55
CA LEU A 12 31.86 -35.98 43.93
C LEU A 12 32.16 -35.92 42.43
N THR A 13 31.28 -36.46 41.58
CA THR A 13 31.33 -36.24 40.13
C THR A 13 30.33 -35.16 39.76
N LEU A 14 30.84 -33.97 39.48
CA LEU A 14 30.12 -32.82 38.94
C LEU A 14 29.70 -33.15 37.49
N LEU A 15 28.45 -33.60 37.30
CA LEU A 15 27.81 -33.68 35.99
C LEU A 15 27.27 -32.29 35.65
N ILE A 16 28.07 -31.49 34.92
CA ILE A 16 27.56 -30.31 34.21
C ILE A 16 26.71 -30.84 33.07
N ALA A 17 25.40 -30.90 33.30
CA ALA A 17 24.44 -31.06 32.24
C ALA A 17 24.46 -29.78 31.40
N CYS A 18 25.17 -29.80 30.27
CA CYS A 18 24.89 -28.88 29.17
C CYS A 18 23.52 -29.25 28.59
N SER A 19 22.47 -28.80 29.27
CA SER A 19 21.15 -28.68 28.67
C SER A 19 21.26 -27.62 27.57
N PHE A 20 21.59 -28.05 26.36
CA PHE A 20 21.30 -27.26 25.17
C PHE A 20 19.77 -27.19 25.09
N THR A 21 19.20 -26.18 25.73
CA THR A 21 17.88 -25.69 25.38
C THR A 21 17.99 -25.16 23.96
N PHE A 22 17.74 -26.03 22.98
CA PHE A 22 17.24 -25.56 21.69
C PHE A 22 15.95 -24.81 22.02
N GLN A 23 16.06 -23.48 22.15
CA GLN A 23 14.91 -22.62 21.99
C GLN A 23 14.33 -23.01 20.64
N LYS A 24 13.10 -23.54 20.68
CA LYS A 24 12.30 -23.80 19.51
C LYS A 24 12.10 -22.43 18.86
N VAL A 25 13.01 -22.08 17.95
CA VAL A 25 12.87 -20.91 17.09
C VAL A 25 11.53 -21.09 16.42
N ASP A 26 10.62 -20.18 16.73
CA ASP A 26 9.25 -20.24 16.24
C ASP A 26 9.33 -20.26 14.71
N SER A 27 8.89 -21.33 14.06
CA SER A 27 9.04 -21.47 12.60
C SER A 27 8.34 -20.34 11.84
N LYS A 28 7.45 -19.59 12.50
CA LYS A 28 6.85 -18.35 11.98
C LYS A 28 7.81 -17.17 11.90
N SER A 29 8.77 -17.00 12.82
CA SER A 29 9.68 -15.86 12.80
C SER A 29 10.74 -15.98 11.71
N VAL A 30 11.25 -17.19 11.45
CA VAL A 30 12.23 -17.47 10.38
C VAL A 30 11.60 -17.30 8.99
N ILE A 31 10.34 -17.72 8.81
CA ILE A 31 9.62 -17.57 7.53
C ILE A 31 9.34 -16.09 7.21
N VAL A 32 9.15 -15.22 8.21
CA VAL A 32 8.94 -13.78 7.99
C VAL A 32 10.26 -13.09 7.62
N GLU A 33 11.39 -13.43 8.26
CA GLU A 33 12.70 -12.90 7.88
C GLU A 33 13.14 -13.33 6.48
N ASP A 34 12.93 -14.60 6.09
CA ASP A 34 13.25 -15.09 4.74
C ASP A 34 12.35 -14.49 3.64
N LYS A 35 11.09 -14.15 3.95
CA LYS A 35 10.15 -13.51 3.01
C LYS A 35 10.40 -12.01 2.84
N ILE A 36 10.83 -11.31 3.89
CA ILE A 36 11.17 -9.88 3.84
C ILE A 36 12.55 -9.67 3.19
N GLY A 37 13.49 -10.61 3.38
CA GLY A 37 14.85 -10.53 2.82
C GLY A 37 14.93 -10.50 1.29
N GLN A 38 13.85 -10.85 0.59
CA GLN A 38 13.78 -10.85 -0.89
C GLN A 38 13.16 -9.58 -1.48
N ILE A 39 12.39 -8.82 -0.70
CA ILE A 39 11.70 -7.63 -1.20
C ILE A 39 12.67 -6.45 -1.18
N ASN A 40 12.72 -5.70 -2.28
CA ASN A 40 13.62 -4.58 -2.35
C ASN A 40 13.32 -3.51 -1.29
N ASN A 41 14.33 -3.18 -0.47
CA ASN A 41 14.25 -2.20 0.61
C ASN A 41 13.72 -0.83 0.15
N ILE A 42 13.83 -0.49 -1.14
CA ILE A 42 13.23 0.73 -1.71
C ILE A 42 11.73 0.81 -1.41
N PHE A 43 10.99 -0.31 -1.45
CA PHE A 43 9.54 -0.32 -1.16
C PHE A 43 9.20 0.02 0.29
N SER A 44 10.15 -0.14 1.21
CA SER A 44 10.01 0.26 2.62
C SER A 44 10.53 1.68 2.90
N SER A 45 11.19 2.31 1.92
CA SER A 45 11.86 3.59 2.06
C SER A 45 10.99 4.77 1.62
N MET A 46 11.37 5.99 1.98
CA MET A 46 10.70 7.24 1.55
C MET A 46 10.58 7.42 0.02
N HIS A 47 11.28 6.64 -0.79
CA HIS A 47 11.15 6.67 -2.25
C HIS A 47 9.76 6.23 -2.73
N ILE A 48 9.03 5.47 -1.92
CA ILE A 48 7.61 5.20 -2.09
C ILE A 48 6.81 6.19 -1.24
N ASP A 49 6.02 7.04 -1.87
CA ASP A 49 5.25 8.09 -1.19
C ASP A 49 3.95 7.58 -0.55
N ASP A 50 3.52 6.36 -0.87
CA ASP A 50 2.46 5.64 -0.15
C ASP A 50 3.02 5.04 1.16
N ILE A 51 2.73 5.68 2.30
CA ILE A 51 3.12 5.17 3.63
C ILE A 51 2.49 3.81 3.95
N GLY A 52 1.32 3.50 3.40
CA GLY A 52 0.66 2.22 3.53
C GLY A 52 1.48 1.07 2.98
N VAL A 53 2.01 1.26 1.77
CA VAL A 53 2.94 0.30 1.14
C VAL A 53 4.15 0.07 2.03
N ARG A 54 4.80 1.17 2.46
CA ARG A 54 6.03 1.07 3.25
C ARG A 54 5.83 0.31 4.55
N MET A 55 4.77 0.66 5.28
CA MET A 55 4.45 -0.02 6.53
C MET A 55 4.01 -1.46 6.30
N GLY A 56 3.28 -1.74 5.22
CA GLY A 56 2.94 -3.10 4.80
C GLY A 56 4.18 -3.97 4.61
N VAL A 57 5.17 -3.49 3.85
CA VAL A 57 6.45 -4.18 3.63
C VAL A 57 7.21 -4.36 4.93
N ILE A 58 7.36 -3.31 5.75
CA ILE A 58 8.07 -3.37 7.06
C ILE A 58 7.45 -4.40 8.00
N LYS A 59 6.11 -4.51 7.99
CA LYS A 59 5.37 -5.44 8.85
C LYS A 59 5.24 -6.85 8.24
N GLY A 60 5.69 -7.05 7.00
CA GLY A 60 5.56 -8.33 6.29
C GLY A 60 4.12 -8.67 5.91
N TYR A 61 3.27 -7.65 5.69
CA TYR A 61 1.91 -7.86 5.21
C TYR A 61 1.91 -8.18 3.73
N GLY A 62 1.13 -9.18 3.33
CA GLY A 62 0.97 -9.57 1.94
C GLY A 62 1.58 -10.94 1.59
N GLN A 63 1.69 -11.17 0.29
CA GLN A 63 2.26 -12.37 -0.30
C GLN A 63 3.44 -11.96 -1.18
N ALA A 64 4.62 -12.51 -0.90
CA ALA A 64 5.75 -12.42 -1.82
C ALA A 64 5.45 -13.24 -3.09
N LEU A 65 5.77 -12.67 -4.25
CA LEU A 65 5.61 -13.31 -5.56
C LEU A 65 6.97 -13.84 -6.05
N ALA A 66 8.00 -12.99 -6.02
CA ALA A 66 9.37 -13.28 -6.47
C ALA A 66 9.41 -13.94 -7.87
N GLN A 67 8.65 -13.40 -8.82
CA GLN A 67 8.57 -13.91 -10.19
C GLN A 67 9.21 -12.94 -11.18
N GLU A 68 10.08 -13.46 -12.04
CA GLU A 68 10.72 -12.68 -13.09
C GLU A 68 10.02 -12.88 -14.45
N PHE A 69 9.90 -11.81 -15.21
CA PHE A 69 9.44 -11.81 -16.59
C PHE A 69 10.43 -11.01 -17.45
N PHE A 70 10.75 -11.51 -18.65
CA PHE A 70 11.64 -10.79 -19.56
C PHE A 70 10.88 -10.42 -20.84
N ASP A 71 10.71 -9.11 -21.03
CA ASP A 71 10.19 -8.53 -22.25
C ASP A 71 11.33 -8.37 -23.26
N GLU A 72 11.54 -9.42 -24.06
CA GLU A 72 12.59 -9.46 -25.08
C GLU A 72 12.46 -8.32 -26.10
N LYS A 73 11.23 -7.96 -26.48
CA LYS A 73 10.93 -6.93 -27.48
C LYS A 73 11.42 -5.55 -27.02
N ASN A 74 11.32 -5.28 -25.72
CA ASN A 74 11.66 -4.00 -25.14
C ASN A 74 12.99 -3.99 -24.36
N ASP A 75 13.65 -5.15 -24.20
CA ASP A 75 14.84 -5.34 -23.35
C ASP A 75 14.55 -4.92 -21.89
N ILE A 76 13.43 -5.38 -21.35
CA ILE A 76 13.01 -5.03 -19.99
C ILE A 76 12.89 -6.31 -19.16
N LYS A 77 13.68 -6.40 -18.09
CA LYS A 77 13.53 -7.41 -17.05
C LYS A 77 12.61 -6.87 -15.97
N VAL A 78 11.49 -7.56 -15.76
CA VAL A 78 10.48 -7.27 -14.75
C VAL A 78 10.63 -8.27 -13.60
N ASN A 79 10.52 -7.79 -12.36
CA ASN A 79 10.41 -8.63 -11.17
C ASN A 79 9.14 -8.26 -10.41
N PHE A 80 8.21 -9.20 -10.30
CA PHE A 80 7.02 -9.08 -9.46
C PHE A 80 7.38 -9.49 -8.04
N GLU A 81 7.33 -8.53 -7.11
CA GLU A 81 7.92 -8.66 -5.79
C GLU A 81 6.89 -9.13 -4.77
N MET A 82 5.76 -8.42 -4.68
CA MET A 82 4.79 -8.62 -3.61
C MET A 82 3.38 -8.16 -4.00
N LEU A 83 2.39 -8.81 -3.40
CA LEU A 83 0.98 -8.48 -3.50
C LEU A 83 0.37 -8.23 -2.11
N MET A 84 -0.42 -7.18 -1.97
CA MET A 84 -1.23 -6.89 -0.79
C MET A 84 -2.65 -6.55 -1.24
N ILE A 85 -3.66 -7.21 -0.69
CA ILE A 85 -5.05 -7.06 -1.12
C ILE A 85 -5.91 -6.71 0.09
N ASP A 86 -6.71 -5.66 0.01
CA ASP A 86 -7.79 -5.42 0.97
C ASP A 86 -9.15 -5.30 0.25
N ASP A 87 -10.21 -4.95 0.98
CA ASP A 87 -11.57 -4.86 0.41
C ASP A 87 -11.75 -3.76 -0.64
N LYS A 88 -10.84 -2.80 -0.73
CA LYS A 88 -10.96 -1.63 -1.60
C LYS A 88 -9.95 -1.65 -2.73
N GLU A 89 -8.80 -2.29 -2.55
CA GLU A 89 -7.75 -2.31 -3.56
C GLU A 89 -6.83 -3.52 -3.49
N THR A 90 -6.11 -3.70 -4.59
CA THR A 90 -4.95 -4.56 -4.71
C THR A 90 -3.73 -3.68 -4.95
N LYS A 91 -2.67 -3.91 -4.18
CA LYS A 91 -1.36 -3.34 -4.41
C LYS A 91 -0.41 -4.39 -4.96
N LEU A 92 0.17 -4.11 -6.12
CA LEU A 92 1.21 -4.93 -6.74
C LEU A 92 2.53 -4.15 -6.73
N LEU A 93 3.54 -4.71 -6.06
CA LEU A 93 4.89 -4.17 -6.05
C LEU A 93 5.70 -4.89 -7.13
N LEU A 94 6.30 -4.12 -8.03
CA LEU A 94 7.18 -4.66 -9.05
C LEU A 94 8.34 -3.72 -9.37
N THR A 95 9.40 -4.30 -9.89
CA THR A 95 10.51 -3.54 -10.46
C THR A 95 10.70 -3.89 -11.92
N TYR A 96 11.20 -2.95 -12.70
CA TYR A 96 11.60 -3.22 -14.07
C TYR A 96 12.88 -2.47 -14.44
N GLN A 97 13.76 -3.13 -15.18
CA GLN A 97 15.11 -2.67 -15.47
C GLN A 97 15.45 -2.96 -16.94
N SER A 98 16.22 -2.07 -17.57
CA SER A 98 16.72 -2.26 -18.93
C SER A 98 18.21 -1.96 -19.01
N ASN A 99 18.92 -2.67 -19.89
CA ASN A 99 20.33 -2.39 -20.18
C ASN A 99 20.50 -1.51 -21.43
N LYS A 100 19.46 -1.39 -22.26
CA LYS A 100 19.51 -0.65 -23.54
C LYS A 100 18.68 0.62 -23.55
N THR A 101 17.54 0.65 -22.87
CA THR A 101 16.56 1.72 -22.97
C THR A 101 16.47 2.49 -21.66
N SER A 102 16.69 3.81 -21.67
CA SER A 102 16.47 4.63 -20.47
C SER A 102 14.99 4.57 -20.04
N LEU A 103 14.74 4.14 -18.81
CA LEU A 103 13.41 3.96 -18.24
C LEU A 103 12.89 5.19 -17.48
N GLU A 104 13.66 6.28 -17.44
CA GLU A 104 13.32 7.50 -16.69
C GLU A 104 11.88 7.96 -16.93
N ASN A 105 11.46 7.91 -18.20
CA ASN A 105 10.16 8.38 -18.65
C ASN A 105 9.16 7.26 -19.00
N TYR A 106 9.45 6.01 -18.65
CA TYR A 106 8.55 4.87 -18.83
C TYR A 106 7.74 4.64 -17.55
N TYR A 107 6.44 4.39 -17.70
CA TYR A 107 5.49 4.25 -16.60
C TYR A 107 4.50 3.13 -16.89
N ILE A 108 4.05 2.42 -15.86
CA ILE A 108 2.78 1.70 -15.89
C ILE A 108 1.73 2.63 -15.28
N ASP A 109 1.18 3.50 -16.12
CA ASP A 109 0.19 4.48 -15.68
C ASP A 109 -1.22 3.96 -15.96
N LEU A 110 -1.85 3.40 -14.92
CA LEU A 110 -3.20 2.84 -14.96
C LEU A 110 -4.30 3.91 -14.87
N PHE A 111 -3.95 5.17 -14.60
CA PHE A 111 -4.90 6.23 -14.26
C PHE A 111 -5.11 7.20 -15.43
N GLU A 112 -4.05 7.87 -15.88
CA GLU A 112 -4.07 8.86 -16.96
C GLU A 112 -3.41 8.35 -18.25
N GLY A 113 -2.61 7.28 -18.13
CA GLY A 113 -1.84 6.72 -19.23
C GLY A 113 -2.62 5.74 -20.11
N GLN A 114 -1.85 5.10 -21.00
CA GLN A 114 -2.34 4.06 -21.90
C GLN A 114 -2.29 2.67 -21.25
N SER A 115 -1.51 2.51 -20.18
CA SER A 115 -1.29 1.22 -19.55
C SER A 115 -2.58 0.67 -18.95
N SER A 116 -2.70 -0.65 -18.94
CA SER A 116 -3.82 -1.32 -18.28
C SER A 116 -3.38 -2.58 -17.57
N ILE A 117 -4.21 -3.02 -16.63
CA ILE A 117 -4.03 -4.29 -15.95
C ILE A 117 -5.31 -5.11 -16.07
N ASN A 118 -5.16 -6.34 -16.54
CA ASN A 118 -6.23 -7.28 -16.79
C ASN A 118 -6.10 -8.48 -15.86
N LEU A 119 -7.22 -8.90 -15.29
CA LEU A 119 -7.35 -10.15 -14.58
C LEU A 119 -7.91 -11.21 -15.52
N ILE A 120 -7.25 -12.37 -15.57
CA ILE A 120 -7.72 -13.54 -16.30
C ILE A 120 -8.07 -14.63 -15.31
N VAL A 121 -9.34 -15.05 -15.34
CA VAL A 121 -9.85 -16.18 -14.56
C VAL A 121 -10.67 -17.06 -15.48
N GLN A 122 -10.30 -18.34 -15.57
CA GLN A 122 -10.97 -19.32 -16.44
C GLN A 122 -11.07 -18.84 -17.91
N GLY A 123 -10.01 -18.19 -18.40
CA GLY A 123 -9.93 -17.66 -19.78
C GLY A 123 -10.77 -16.40 -20.05
N LYS A 124 -11.40 -15.80 -19.03
CA LYS A 124 -12.11 -14.53 -19.18
C LYS A 124 -11.23 -13.37 -18.75
N HIS A 125 -11.06 -12.39 -19.64
CA HIS A 125 -10.35 -11.14 -19.38
C HIS A 125 -11.30 -10.12 -18.72
N LYS A 126 -10.88 -9.55 -17.60
CA LYS A 126 -11.53 -8.41 -16.92
C LYS A 126 -10.48 -7.31 -16.71
N LYS A 127 -10.66 -6.17 -17.37
CA LYS A 127 -9.88 -4.97 -17.08
C LYS A 127 -10.18 -4.46 -15.67
N LEU A 128 -9.16 -4.30 -14.85
CA LEU A 128 -9.30 -3.78 -13.49
C LEU A 128 -9.18 -2.25 -13.50
N LYS A 129 -9.99 -1.59 -12.67
CA LYS A 129 -9.94 -0.13 -12.54
C LYS A 129 -8.76 0.31 -11.68
N SER A 130 -8.15 1.44 -11.99
CA SER A 130 -7.15 2.05 -11.11
C SER A 130 -7.77 2.53 -9.81
N VAL A 131 -7.01 2.48 -8.72
CA VAL A 131 -7.36 3.04 -7.41
C VAL A 131 -6.25 4.00 -6.99
N GLY A 132 -6.29 5.21 -7.52
CA GLY A 132 -5.26 6.24 -7.32
C GLY A 132 -4.14 6.20 -8.36
N TRP A 133 -3.07 6.94 -8.12
CA TRP A 133 -1.93 7.08 -9.05
C TRP A 133 -0.85 6.02 -8.84
N GLY A 134 -0.89 5.31 -7.70
CA GLY A 134 0.21 4.46 -7.26
C GLY A 134 1.45 5.27 -6.84
N SER A 135 2.57 4.59 -6.67
CA SER A 135 3.85 5.21 -6.35
C SER A 135 4.93 4.72 -7.30
N ARG A 136 5.81 5.62 -7.72
CA ARG A 136 6.93 5.30 -8.63
C ARG A 136 8.23 5.96 -8.19
N TYR A 137 9.31 5.19 -8.27
CA TYR A 137 10.67 5.69 -8.12
C TYR A 137 11.58 5.16 -9.23
N TYR A 138 12.36 6.06 -9.84
CA TYR A 138 13.38 5.71 -10.84
C TYR A 138 14.79 5.87 -10.26
N ASN A 139 15.56 4.78 -10.28
CA ASN A 139 16.97 4.77 -9.95
C ASN A 139 17.80 4.87 -11.24
N SER A 140 18.35 6.05 -11.48
CA SER A 140 19.17 6.34 -12.66
C SER A 140 20.51 5.60 -12.71
N LYS A 141 21.04 5.14 -11.56
CA LYS A 141 22.31 4.41 -11.52
C LYS A 141 22.18 3.00 -12.08
N GLU A 142 21.04 2.37 -11.84
CA GLU A 142 20.74 1.00 -12.26
C GLU A 142 19.85 0.94 -13.49
N ASN A 143 19.35 2.09 -13.95
CA ASN A 143 18.27 2.19 -14.93
C ASN A 143 17.10 1.27 -14.55
N LYS A 144 16.64 1.40 -13.31
CA LYS A 144 15.65 0.53 -12.68
C LYS A 144 14.52 1.35 -12.08
N VAL A 145 13.30 0.92 -12.34
CA VAL A 145 12.09 1.53 -11.79
C VAL A 145 11.48 0.62 -10.73
N PHE A 146 10.93 1.24 -9.69
CA PHE A 146 10.17 0.62 -8.62
C PHE A 146 8.76 1.20 -8.67
N GLU A 147 7.75 0.35 -8.83
CA GLU A 147 6.35 0.76 -8.88
C GLU A 147 5.50 -0.02 -7.89
N ALA A 148 4.68 0.72 -7.16
CA ALA A 148 3.61 0.19 -6.34
C ALA A 148 2.29 0.56 -7.03
N LEU A 149 1.78 -0.36 -7.84
CA LEU A 149 0.50 -0.20 -8.54
C LEU A 149 -0.66 -0.33 -7.56
N SER A 150 -1.76 0.34 -7.86
CA SER A 150 -2.97 0.32 -7.05
C SER A 150 -4.19 0.20 -7.96
N PHE A 151 -4.92 -0.89 -7.83
CA PHE A 151 -6.07 -1.19 -8.70
C PHE A 151 -7.17 -1.93 -7.93
N GLU A 152 -8.29 -2.18 -8.61
CA GLU A 152 -9.47 -2.83 -8.04
C GLU A 152 -9.11 -4.09 -7.24
N SER A 153 -9.77 -4.28 -6.10
CA SER A 153 -9.56 -5.45 -5.26
C SER A 153 -9.87 -6.74 -6.02
N ILE A 154 -8.94 -7.70 -5.96
CA ILE A 154 -9.14 -9.07 -6.46
C ILE A 154 -9.39 -10.05 -5.30
N LYS A 155 -9.79 -9.55 -4.12
CA LYS A 155 -10.01 -10.34 -2.90
C LYS A 155 -11.01 -11.48 -3.08
N GLU A 156 -12.01 -11.34 -3.95
CA GLU A 156 -12.99 -12.38 -4.27
C GLU A 156 -12.38 -13.66 -4.88
N PHE A 157 -11.13 -13.57 -5.34
CA PHE A 157 -10.35 -14.68 -5.86
C PHE A 157 -9.35 -15.26 -4.84
N ALA A 158 -9.42 -14.85 -3.57
CA ALA A 158 -8.61 -15.45 -2.50
C ALA A 158 -8.77 -16.99 -2.50
N GLY A 159 -7.64 -17.69 -2.41
CA GLY A 159 -7.59 -19.13 -2.47
C GLY A 159 -7.74 -19.73 -3.88
N LYS A 160 -7.55 -18.95 -4.94
CA LYS A 160 -7.62 -19.41 -6.34
C LYS A 160 -6.35 -19.00 -7.10
N SER A 161 -6.04 -19.76 -8.15
CA SER A 161 -5.05 -19.37 -9.16
C SER A 161 -5.67 -18.36 -10.12
N VAL A 162 -4.93 -17.29 -10.39
CA VAL A 162 -5.29 -16.22 -11.31
C VAL A 162 -4.08 -15.84 -12.16
N GLN A 163 -4.33 -15.15 -13.27
CA GLN A 163 -3.31 -14.50 -14.05
C GLN A 163 -3.59 -12.99 -14.11
N LEU A 164 -2.55 -12.19 -13.93
CA LEU A 164 -2.57 -10.76 -14.21
C LEU A 164 -1.76 -10.49 -15.49
N GLU A 165 -2.25 -9.58 -16.32
CA GLU A 165 -1.54 -9.07 -17.48
C GLU A 165 -1.46 -7.55 -17.40
N ILE A 166 -0.24 -7.01 -17.44
CA ILE A 166 -0.01 -5.58 -17.61
C ILE A 166 0.23 -5.33 -19.10
N GLU A 167 -0.61 -4.50 -19.69
CA GLU A 167 -0.56 -4.13 -21.11
C GLU A 167 -0.09 -2.69 -21.27
N ASP A 168 0.78 -2.48 -22.25
CA ASP A 168 1.34 -1.20 -22.67
C ASP A 168 2.14 -0.43 -21.58
N LEU A 169 3.16 0.29 -22.02
CA LEU A 169 3.87 1.25 -21.19
C LEU A 169 3.58 2.66 -21.69
N THR A 170 3.34 3.57 -20.75
CA THR A 170 3.16 4.98 -21.03
C THR A 170 4.51 5.69 -21.01
N ILE A 171 4.79 6.50 -22.02
CA ILE A 171 6.02 7.31 -22.13
C ILE A 171 5.67 8.79 -22.12
N TYR A 172 6.02 9.48 -21.03
CA TYR A 172 5.83 10.93 -20.94
C TYR A 172 7.02 11.68 -21.53
N LYS A 173 6.77 12.49 -22.56
CA LYS A 173 7.72 13.48 -23.11
C LYS A 173 7.18 14.89 -22.86
N GLU A 174 8.05 15.90 -22.89
CA GLU A 174 7.71 17.29 -22.54
C GLU A 174 6.41 17.84 -23.15
N ARG A 175 6.01 17.37 -24.34
CA ARG A 175 4.85 17.88 -25.07
C ARG A 175 3.94 16.79 -25.66
N LYS A 176 4.21 15.51 -25.37
CA LYS A 176 3.39 14.41 -25.88
C LYS A 176 3.53 13.16 -25.01
N THR A 177 2.44 12.41 -24.97
CA THR A 177 2.43 11.04 -24.45
C THR A 177 2.61 10.09 -25.62
N GLU A 178 3.58 9.19 -25.52
CA GLU A 178 3.74 8.04 -26.42
C GLU A 178 3.42 6.77 -25.65
N TYR A 179 3.19 5.67 -26.37
CA TYR A 179 3.02 4.36 -25.77
C TYR A 179 3.98 3.35 -26.40
N LYS A 180 4.31 2.33 -25.62
CA LYS A 180 5.11 1.20 -26.06
C LYS A 180 4.33 -0.07 -25.79
N GLU A 181 4.08 -0.84 -26.85
CA GLU A 181 3.41 -2.13 -26.73
C GLU A 181 4.24 -3.09 -25.87
N ALA A 182 3.60 -3.60 -24.82
CA ALA A 182 4.15 -4.53 -23.85
C ALA A 182 3.01 -5.43 -23.34
N LEU A 183 3.35 -6.67 -22.98
CA LEU A 183 2.42 -7.60 -22.34
C LEU A 183 3.20 -8.38 -21.28
N TRP A 184 3.04 -8.00 -20.02
CA TRP A 184 3.75 -8.61 -18.90
C TRP A 184 2.78 -9.48 -18.10
N GLY A 185 2.95 -10.80 -18.21
CA GLY A 185 2.11 -11.79 -17.54
C GLY A 185 2.66 -12.22 -16.19
N LEU A 186 1.75 -12.48 -15.25
CA LEU A 186 2.03 -13.00 -13.92
C LEU A 186 0.97 -14.03 -13.53
N ASP A 187 1.37 -15.29 -13.37
CA ASP A 187 0.53 -16.39 -12.90
C ASP A 187 0.79 -16.67 -11.42
N PHE A 188 -0.25 -16.70 -10.59
CA PHE A 188 -0.07 -16.94 -9.16
C PHE A 188 -1.34 -17.45 -8.48
N TYR A 189 -1.15 -18.11 -7.34
CA TYR A 189 -2.21 -18.45 -6.41
C TYR A 189 -2.34 -17.34 -5.37
N ILE A 190 -3.56 -16.85 -5.12
CA ILE A 190 -3.79 -15.83 -4.08
C ILE A 190 -3.84 -16.49 -2.70
N ASP A 191 -2.75 -16.39 -1.95
CA ASP A 191 -2.67 -16.90 -0.58
C ASP A 191 -3.51 -16.04 0.38
N GLN A 192 -4.01 -16.64 1.46
CA GLN A 192 -4.74 -15.91 2.49
C GLN A 192 -3.87 -14.83 3.16
N SER A 193 -2.54 -15.00 3.18
CA SER A 193 -1.60 -13.98 3.69
C SER A 193 -1.58 -12.70 2.85
N ALA A 194 -2.02 -12.77 1.58
CA ALA A 194 -2.21 -11.59 0.75
C ALA A 194 -3.40 -10.74 1.20
N ILE A 195 -4.36 -11.34 1.90
CA ILE A 195 -5.64 -10.72 2.24
C ILE A 195 -5.54 -9.98 3.57
N LEU A 196 -5.78 -8.68 3.51
CA LEU A 196 -5.75 -7.76 4.63
C LEU A 196 -7.19 -7.43 5.05
N GLY A 197 -7.42 -7.47 6.35
CA GLY A 197 -8.72 -7.10 6.93
C GLY A 197 -8.95 -5.60 6.88
N ARG A 198 -10.22 -5.22 6.73
CA ARG A 198 -10.68 -3.84 6.92
C ARG A 198 -11.77 -3.81 7.97
N GLU A 199 -11.57 -3.02 9.00
CA GLU A 199 -12.57 -2.74 10.02
C GLU A 199 -13.31 -1.45 9.67
N SER A 200 -14.60 -1.37 9.96
CA SER A 200 -15.42 -0.18 9.76
C SER A 200 -16.10 0.22 11.06
N VAL A 201 -15.95 1.48 11.45
CA VAL A 201 -16.51 2.04 12.68
C VAL A 201 -17.37 3.23 12.33
N ASN A 202 -18.65 3.19 12.72
CA ASN A 202 -19.56 4.32 12.55
C ASN A 202 -19.26 5.40 13.60
N ILE A 203 -19.06 6.63 13.15
CA ILE A 203 -18.70 7.78 14.01
C ILE A 203 -19.90 8.71 14.20
N ASN A 204 -20.61 9.03 13.12
CA ASN A 204 -21.78 9.91 13.10
C ASN A 204 -21.59 11.24 13.86
N LYS A 205 -20.51 11.95 13.57
CA LYS A 205 -20.15 13.20 14.26
C LYS A 205 -20.08 14.38 13.31
N GLU A 206 -20.66 15.49 13.75
CA GLU A 206 -20.72 16.71 12.96
C GLU A 206 -19.70 17.75 13.42
N PHE A 207 -19.23 18.56 12.48
CA PHE A 207 -18.39 19.72 12.76
C PHE A 207 -18.57 20.78 11.67
N GLU A 208 -18.18 22.01 12.00
CA GLU A 208 -18.18 23.12 11.04
C GLU A 208 -16.76 23.50 10.65
N PHE A 209 -16.56 23.80 9.37
CA PHE A 209 -15.30 24.34 8.86
C PHE A 209 -15.58 25.32 7.72
N LYS A 210 -15.02 26.53 7.82
CA LYS A 210 -15.18 27.62 6.82
C LYS A 210 -16.65 27.88 6.41
N GLY A 211 -17.57 27.82 7.38
CA GLY A 211 -19.00 28.04 7.15
C GLY A 211 -19.74 26.89 6.46
N GLN A 212 -19.10 25.72 6.34
CA GLN A 212 -19.71 24.49 5.84
C GLN A 212 -19.89 23.49 6.99
N THR A 213 -20.97 22.71 6.94
CA THR A 213 -21.24 21.64 7.90
C THR A 213 -20.82 20.32 7.29
N TYR A 214 -20.00 19.56 8.03
CA TYR A 214 -19.54 18.23 7.65
C TYR A 214 -20.02 17.20 8.67
N LYS A 215 -20.36 16.01 8.19
CA LYS A 215 -20.70 14.86 9.01
C LYS A 215 -19.77 13.69 8.70
N ILE A 216 -18.97 13.31 9.68
CA ILE A 216 -18.19 12.08 9.64
C ILE A 216 -19.18 10.92 9.81
N ILE A 217 -19.33 10.12 8.77
CA ILE A 217 -20.24 8.97 8.78
C ILE A 217 -19.53 7.81 9.48
N ARG A 218 -18.37 7.42 8.94
CA ARG A 218 -17.61 6.25 9.37
C ARG A 218 -16.13 6.40 9.09
N MET A 219 -15.34 5.58 9.78
CA MET A 219 -13.94 5.34 9.48
C MET A 219 -13.73 3.89 9.08
N GLU A 220 -12.84 3.67 8.12
CA GLU A 220 -12.42 2.33 7.72
C GLU A 220 -10.91 2.19 7.94
N PHE A 221 -10.50 1.17 8.69
CA PHE A 221 -9.13 0.91 9.07
C PHE A 221 -8.62 -0.35 8.36
N SER A 222 -7.51 -0.24 7.62
CA SER A 222 -6.78 -1.40 7.11
C SER A 222 -5.28 -1.25 7.40
N PRO A 223 -4.52 -2.35 7.30
CA PRO A 223 -3.06 -2.28 7.42
C PRO A 223 -2.36 -1.39 6.38
N LEU A 224 -3.04 -1.05 5.28
CA LEU A 224 -2.52 -0.19 4.21
C LEU A 224 -2.94 1.27 4.41
N GLU A 225 -4.10 1.55 4.97
CA GLU A 225 -4.61 2.91 5.03
C GLU A 225 -5.78 3.06 6.01
N THR A 226 -6.06 4.31 6.35
CA THR A 226 -7.27 4.69 7.06
C THR A 226 -8.11 5.60 6.18
N ARG A 227 -9.39 5.28 5.99
CA ARG A 227 -10.33 6.12 5.25
C ARG A 227 -11.29 6.80 6.21
N LEU A 228 -11.42 8.12 6.08
CA LEU A 228 -12.47 8.90 6.72
C LEU A 228 -13.55 9.16 5.67
N ILE A 229 -14.76 8.68 5.92
CA ILE A 229 -15.91 8.89 5.03
C ILE A 229 -16.85 9.91 5.65
N LEU A 230 -17.15 10.95 4.89
CA LEU A 230 -17.93 12.08 5.36
C LEU A 230 -18.84 12.66 4.28
N THR A 231 -19.92 13.33 4.69
CA THR A 231 -20.72 14.21 3.85
C THR A 231 -20.48 15.66 4.25
N GLY A 232 -20.89 16.60 3.40
CA GLY A 232 -20.75 18.03 3.68
C GLY A 232 -21.75 18.86 2.88
N SER A 233 -22.06 20.04 3.38
CA SER A 233 -22.98 20.98 2.72
C SER A 233 -22.45 21.49 1.37
N ASP A 234 -21.14 21.42 1.14
CA ASP A 234 -20.47 21.78 -0.11
C ASP A 234 -19.92 20.56 -0.89
N ILE A 235 -20.20 19.33 -0.45
CA ILE A 235 -19.86 18.11 -1.19
C ILE A 235 -20.99 17.83 -2.17
N LEU A 236 -20.78 18.25 -3.41
CA LEU A 236 -21.77 18.17 -4.48
C LEU A 236 -21.20 17.38 -5.65
N ASN A 237 -22.02 16.50 -6.19
CA ASN A 237 -21.78 15.89 -7.50
C ASN A 237 -22.64 16.63 -8.53
N ILE A 238 -22.01 17.23 -9.53
CA ILE A 238 -22.69 17.85 -10.66
C ILE A 238 -22.76 16.80 -11.76
N GLN A 239 -23.94 16.61 -12.35
CA GLN A 239 -24.10 15.77 -13.52
C GLN A 239 -24.28 16.65 -14.76
N ASP A 240 -23.49 16.45 -15.81
CA ASP A 240 -23.70 17.14 -17.09
C ASP A 240 -24.85 16.53 -17.91
N GLU A 241 -25.19 17.18 -19.03
CA GLU A 241 -26.27 16.77 -19.94
C GLU A 241 -26.07 15.37 -20.54
N ILE A 242 -24.83 14.86 -20.55
CA ILE A 242 -24.45 13.53 -21.06
C ILE A 242 -24.27 12.51 -19.93
N LYS A 243 -24.70 12.85 -18.71
CA LYS A 243 -24.66 12.03 -17.50
C LYS A 243 -23.27 11.82 -16.88
N ASN A 244 -22.23 12.55 -17.31
CA ASN A 244 -20.95 12.51 -16.62
C ASN A 244 -21.08 13.19 -15.26
N GLN A 245 -20.47 12.60 -14.23
CA GLN A 245 -20.46 13.15 -12.88
C GLN A 245 -19.15 13.87 -12.62
N TYR A 246 -19.25 15.09 -12.08
CA TYR A 246 -18.14 15.93 -11.69
C TYR A 246 -18.20 16.16 -10.19
N HIS A 247 -17.09 15.85 -9.52
CA HIS A 247 -16.91 16.12 -8.10
C HIS A 247 -16.52 17.59 -7.91
N VAL A 248 -17.29 18.33 -7.12
CA VAL A 248 -16.91 19.68 -6.69
C VAL A 248 -16.01 19.56 -5.47
N MET A 249 -14.76 20.02 -5.60
CA MET A 249 -13.81 19.99 -4.50
C MET A 249 -14.31 20.83 -3.31
N SER A 250 -14.50 20.17 -2.17
CA SER A 250 -14.99 20.82 -0.94
C SER A 250 -13.91 21.69 -0.29
N GLN A 251 -14.30 22.59 0.62
CA GLN A 251 -13.35 23.38 1.41
C GLN A 251 -12.45 22.48 2.27
N LEU A 252 -13.00 21.38 2.80
CA LEU A 252 -12.27 20.39 3.57
C LEU A 252 -11.25 19.63 2.73
N GLU A 253 -11.63 19.21 1.52
CA GLU A 253 -10.74 18.55 0.57
C GLU A 253 -9.60 19.45 0.13
N TYR A 254 -9.91 20.71 -0.17
CA TYR A 254 -8.89 21.70 -0.47
C TYR A 254 -7.91 21.84 0.70
N GLN A 255 -8.40 21.87 1.94
CA GLN A 255 -7.54 21.90 3.13
C GLN A 255 -6.69 20.63 3.27
N PHE A 256 -7.25 19.46 2.93
CA PHE A 256 -6.55 18.19 2.93
C PHE A 256 -5.41 18.18 1.90
N LEU A 257 -5.68 18.61 0.66
CA LEU A 257 -4.70 18.59 -0.45
C LEU A 257 -3.65 19.71 -0.37
N THR A 258 -3.97 20.89 0.19
CA THR A 258 -3.03 22.03 0.21
C THR A 258 -1.82 21.80 1.11
N ALA A 259 -1.94 20.90 2.10
CA ALA A 259 -0.83 20.48 2.95
C ALA A 259 0.19 19.58 2.23
N ARG A 260 -0.03 19.20 0.97
CA ARG A 260 0.96 18.45 0.18
C ARG A 260 2.16 19.32 -0.21
N LYS A 261 3.32 18.69 -0.27
CA LYS A 261 4.57 19.21 -0.84
C LYS A 261 5.18 18.15 -1.75
N ARG A 262 5.58 18.56 -2.95
CA ARG A 262 6.34 17.70 -3.86
C ARG A 262 7.80 17.69 -3.42
N VAL A 263 8.38 16.50 -3.29
CA VAL A 263 9.80 16.31 -3.01
C VAL A 263 10.42 15.61 -4.21
N ASN A 264 11.45 16.22 -4.80
CA ASN A 264 12.08 15.68 -6.00
C ASN A 264 12.62 14.26 -5.75
N GLY A 265 12.18 13.28 -6.54
CA GLY A 265 12.55 11.87 -6.39
C GLY A 265 11.84 11.09 -5.27
N TYR A 266 10.90 11.70 -4.55
CA TYR A 266 10.17 11.07 -3.43
C TYR A 266 8.65 11.35 -3.46
N GLY A 267 8.11 11.79 -4.59
CA GLY A 267 6.67 12.01 -4.76
C GLY A 267 6.11 13.13 -3.87
N TYR A 268 4.91 12.91 -3.32
CA TYR A 268 4.23 13.87 -2.44
C TYR A 268 4.35 13.50 -0.96
N THR A 269 4.65 14.49 -0.13
CA THR A 269 4.70 14.36 1.33
C THR A 269 3.87 15.45 2.03
N PHE A 270 3.67 15.31 3.32
CA PHE A 270 3.02 16.32 4.16
C PHE A 270 3.97 17.46 4.48
N ASP A 271 3.54 18.70 4.22
CA ASP A 271 4.27 19.91 4.56
C ASP A 271 3.96 20.32 6.00
N ASN A 272 4.88 20.03 6.92
CA ASN A 272 4.73 20.39 8.33
C ASN A 272 4.62 21.91 8.59
N SER A 273 4.93 22.76 7.61
CA SER A 273 4.77 24.22 7.72
C SER A 273 3.35 24.71 7.38
N LYS A 274 2.50 23.85 6.81
CA LYS A 274 1.13 24.19 6.41
C LYS A 274 0.12 23.59 7.38
N SER A 275 -0.98 24.29 7.55
CA SER A 275 -2.17 23.71 8.16
C SER A 275 -2.80 22.72 7.18
N GLY A 276 -3.36 21.63 7.69
CA GLY A 276 -3.87 20.53 6.86
C GLY A 276 -4.97 19.76 7.55
N VAL A 277 -5.35 18.63 6.96
CA VAL A 277 -6.22 17.65 7.59
C VAL A 277 -5.38 16.41 7.88
N LEU A 278 -5.33 15.98 9.14
CA LEU A 278 -4.55 14.82 9.58
C LEU A 278 -5.24 14.11 10.74
N LEU A 279 -4.84 12.87 10.99
CA LEU A 279 -5.25 12.13 12.18
C LEU A 279 -4.15 12.21 13.25
N ILE A 280 -4.54 12.21 14.51
CA ILE A 280 -3.64 12.08 15.66
C ILE A 280 -4.03 10.83 16.44
N ALA A 281 -3.09 9.90 16.60
CA ALA A 281 -3.25 8.71 17.43
C ALA A 281 -2.09 8.67 18.42
N ASN A 282 -2.36 8.58 19.73
CA ASN A 282 -1.33 8.57 20.78
C ASN A 282 -0.29 9.71 20.71
N GLY A 283 -0.71 10.89 20.23
CA GLY A 283 0.18 12.04 20.04
C GLY A 283 1.03 12.00 18.76
N GLU A 284 0.98 10.90 18.00
CA GLU A 284 1.63 10.79 16.69
C GLU A 284 0.70 11.27 15.57
N ARG A 285 1.28 11.94 14.58
CA ARG A 285 0.56 12.41 13.39
C ARG A 285 0.50 11.30 12.35
N ILE A 286 -0.70 11.02 11.89
CA ILE A 286 -0.96 10.11 10.78
C ILE A 286 -1.42 10.98 9.60
N VAL A 287 -0.53 11.09 8.62
CA VAL A 287 -0.66 12.02 7.50
C VAL A 287 -1.47 11.43 6.34
N PRO A 288 -2.04 12.29 5.49
CA PRO A 288 -2.65 11.89 4.21
C PRO A 288 -1.76 11.03 3.30
N ILE A 289 -2.40 10.16 2.52
CA ILE A 289 -1.77 9.47 1.37
C ILE A 289 -2.14 10.25 0.10
N PHE A 290 -1.25 11.12 -0.37
CA PHE A 290 -1.55 12.01 -1.50
C PHE A 290 -1.53 11.32 -2.86
N SER A 291 -0.90 10.14 -3.00
CA SER A 291 -0.95 9.31 -4.20
C SER A 291 -2.34 8.72 -4.48
N LYS A 292 -3.31 8.97 -3.58
CA LYS A 292 -4.71 8.50 -3.67
C LYS A 292 -5.70 9.66 -3.64
N GLY A 293 -5.35 10.81 -4.21
CA GLY A 293 -6.19 12.01 -4.15
C GLY A 293 -7.59 11.87 -4.78
N GLU A 294 -7.81 10.88 -5.64
CA GLU A 294 -9.05 10.72 -6.43
C GLU A 294 -9.64 9.31 -6.25
N VAL A 295 -10.05 8.98 -5.01
CA VAL A 295 -10.74 7.71 -4.75
C VAL A 295 -12.24 7.85 -5.03
N PRO A 296 -12.83 6.96 -5.85
CA PRO A 296 -14.27 6.93 -6.06
C PRO A 296 -15.04 6.81 -4.74
N SER A 297 -16.11 7.58 -4.60
CA SER A 297 -16.99 7.60 -3.42
C SER A 297 -18.46 7.51 -3.83
N GLU A 298 -19.34 7.17 -2.88
CA GLU A 298 -20.77 7.19 -3.12
C GLU A 298 -21.29 8.62 -3.32
N LEU A 299 -22.46 8.76 -3.95
CA LEU A 299 -22.99 10.07 -4.29
C LEU A 299 -23.27 10.90 -3.01
N GLY A 300 -22.56 12.02 -2.88
CA GLY A 300 -22.64 12.92 -1.74
C GLY A 300 -21.68 12.58 -0.60
N GLU A 301 -20.92 11.49 -0.71
CA GLU A 301 -19.82 11.17 0.20
C GLU A 301 -18.49 11.71 -0.33
N GLN A 302 -17.55 11.90 0.58
CA GLN A 302 -16.16 12.18 0.32
C GLN A 302 -15.30 11.22 1.15
N VAL A 303 -14.21 10.73 0.55
CA VAL A 303 -13.24 9.84 1.21
C VAL A 303 -11.92 10.59 1.34
N LEU A 304 -11.46 10.80 2.57
CA LEU A 304 -10.11 11.28 2.86
C LEU A 304 -9.25 10.08 3.29
N VAL A 305 -8.10 9.91 2.66
CA VAL A 305 -7.23 8.74 2.87
C VAL A 305 -5.97 9.12 3.62
N PHE A 306 -5.71 8.43 4.72
CA PHE A 306 -4.56 8.61 5.61
C PHE A 306 -3.72 7.34 5.69
N GLY A 307 -2.52 7.45 6.25
CA GLY A 307 -1.73 6.28 6.63
C GLY A 307 -2.49 5.31 7.56
N PRO A 308 -1.98 4.09 7.72
CA PRO A 308 -2.61 3.10 8.58
C PRO A 308 -2.58 3.54 10.06
N VAL A 309 -3.70 3.38 10.74
CA VAL A 309 -3.85 3.58 12.19
C VAL A 309 -3.85 2.20 12.85
N TYR A 310 -2.88 1.92 13.72
CA TYR A 310 -2.80 0.64 14.44
C TYR A 310 -3.42 0.67 15.83
N GLU A 311 -3.54 1.87 16.42
CA GLU A 311 -4.17 2.07 17.73
C GLU A 311 -5.25 3.14 17.59
N GLN A 312 -6.49 2.74 17.87
CA GLN A 312 -7.67 3.58 17.67
C GLN A 312 -8.01 4.39 18.93
N ALA A 313 -7.50 4.00 20.10
CA ALA A 313 -7.77 4.70 21.35
C ALA A 313 -7.27 6.15 21.29
N GLY A 314 -8.18 7.10 21.58
CA GLY A 314 -7.85 8.53 21.59
C GLY A 314 -7.62 9.14 20.20
N LEU A 315 -8.04 8.47 19.13
CA LEU A 315 -7.95 8.98 17.77
C LEU A 315 -8.67 10.33 17.64
N THR A 316 -8.01 11.29 16.99
CA THR A 316 -8.55 12.63 16.79
C THR A 316 -8.33 13.07 15.35
N LEU A 317 -9.38 13.58 14.70
CA LEU A 317 -9.25 14.31 13.44
C LEU A 317 -8.85 15.75 13.74
N GLN A 318 -7.74 16.20 13.17
CA GLN A 318 -7.34 17.59 13.17
C GLN A 318 -7.65 18.22 11.81
N VAL A 319 -8.37 19.35 11.83
CA VAL A 319 -8.67 20.17 10.64
C VAL A 319 -8.11 21.58 10.86
N GLY A 320 -7.12 21.94 10.05
CA GLY A 320 -6.37 23.18 10.24
C GLY A 320 -5.62 23.20 11.59
N ASP A 321 -5.47 24.39 12.18
CA ASP A 321 -4.70 24.57 13.42
C ASP A 321 -5.56 24.45 14.68
N SER A 322 -6.89 24.59 14.56
CA SER A 322 -7.77 24.83 15.71
C SER A 322 -8.84 23.76 15.92
N ILE A 323 -9.30 23.06 14.88
CA ILE A 323 -10.39 22.09 15.01
C ILE A 323 -9.80 20.72 15.33
N LYS A 324 -10.24 20.17 16.47
CA LYS A 324 -9.89 18.82 16.92
C LYS A 324 -11.16 18.06 17.27
N ILE A 325 -11.40 16.97 16.59
CA ILE A 325 -12.62 16.16 16.71
C ILE A 325 -12.19 14.77 17.19
N PRO A 326 -12.50 14.39 18.45
CA PRO A 326 -12.30 13.02 18.91
C PRO A 326 -13.16 12.07 18.06
N LEU A 327 -12.59 10.95 17.62
CA LEU A 327 -13.23 9.97 16.73
C LEU A 327 -13.59 8.70 17.49
#